data_AF-A0A0Q7A1C1-F1
#
_entry.id   AF-A0A0Q7A1C1-F1
#
_cell.length_a   1.000
_cell.length_b   1.000
_cell.length_c   1.000
_cell.angle_alpha   90.00
_cell.angle_beta   90.00
_cell.angle_gamma   90.00
#
_symmetry.space_group_name_H-M   'P 1'
#
loop_
_entity.id
_entity.type
_entity.pdbx_description
1 polymer ?
#
loop_
_entity_poly.entity_id
_entity_poly.type
_entity_poly.pdbx_seq_one_letter_code
_entity_poly.pdbx_strand_id
1 'polypeptide(L)'
;MDPFKVQPDWFQLELVGFQVIPDRNLPLNIQNDIQSTITALGLDDFRSEREQDAERYWQNDYSLKILKMESPFVAYELYRQGRLNPMDTW
;
A
#
# COMPACT_ATOMS: atom_id res chain seq x y z
N MET A 1 -2.99 -19.94 15.31
CA MET A 1 -3.33 -18.66 14.68
C MET A 1 -4.70 -18.83 14.07
N ASP A 2 -5.70 -18.17 14.65
CA ASP A 2 -7.02 -18.09 14.03
C ASP A 2 -6.85 -17.31 12.72
N PRO A 3 -7.30 -17.82 11.55
CA PRO A 3 -7.26 -17.05 10.32
C PRO A 3 -8.24 -15.88 10.47
N PHE A 4 -7.76 -14.74 10.98
CA PHE A 4 -8.52 -13.52 10.93
C PHE A 4 -8.74 -13.19 9.45
N LYS A 5 -10.00 -13.00 9.06
CA LYS A 5 -10.30 -12.52 7.71
C LYS A 5 -9.76 -11.11 7.60
N VAL A 6 -8.64 -10.96 6.89
CA VAL A 6 -8.11 -9.67 6.47
C VAL A 6 -9.25 -8.91 5.78
N GLN A 7 -9.63 -7.77 6.32
CA GLN A 7 -10.61 -6.90 5.69
C GLN A 7 -9.90 -5.95 4.71
N PRO A 8 -10.63 -5.44 3.70
CA PRO A 8 -10.15 -4.30 2.91
C PRO A 8 -9.68 -3.15 3.82
N ASP A 9 -8.68 -2.41 3.35
CA ASP A 9 -8.14 -1.17 3.97
C ASP A 9 -7.46 -1.30 5.34
N TRP A 10 -7.38 -2.51 5.92
CA TRP A 10 -6.62 -2.77 7.16
C TRP A 10 -5.12 -2.52 7.01
N PHE A 11 -4.59 -2.77 5.81
CA PHE A 11 -3.21 -2.51 5.43
C PHE A 11 -3.18 -1.26 4.56
N GLN A 12 -2.38 -0.28 4.95
CA GLN A 12 -2.29 1.00 4.24
C GLN A 12 -0.84 1.27 3.85
N LEU A 13 -0.63 1.92 2.70
CA LEU A 13 0.68 2.39 2.29
C LEU A 13 0.92 3.77 2.87
N GLU A 14 1.96 3.90 3.69
CA GLU A 14 2.46 5.18 4.15
C GLU A 14 3.39 5.76 3.07
N LEU A 15 3.05 6.90 2.47
CA LEU A 15 3.71 7.40 1.25
C LEU A 15 5.03 8.14 1.46
N VAL A 16 5.47 8.39 2.70
CA VAL A 16 6.79 9.00 2.97
C VAL A 16 7.88 7.95 2.98
N GLY A 17 7.70 6.86 3.71
CA GLY A 17 8.66 5.76 3.82
C GLY A 17 8.27 4.51 3.05
N PHE A 18 7.16 4.56 2.30
CA PHE A 18 6.60 3.46 1.53
C PHE A 18 6.45 2.17 2.35
N GLN A 19 6.15 2.28 3.63
CA GLN A 19 5.95 1.15 4.55
C GLN A 19 4.48 0.74 4.60
N VAL A 20 4.21 -0.53 4.89
CA VAL A 20 2.82 -0.96 5.15
C VAL A 20 2.54 -0.69 6.62
N ILE A 21 1.45 0.01 6.92
CA ILE A 21 1.01 0.30 8.29
C ILE A 21 -0.42 -0.20 8.51
N PRO A 22 -0.80 -0.52 9.76
CA PRO A 22 -2.20 -0.70 10.10
C PRO A 22 -3.00 0.59 9.85
N ASP A 23 -4.27 0.46 9.49
CA ASP A 23 -5.19 1.60 9.51
C ASP A 23 -5.26 2.20 10.92
N ARG A 24 -4.91 3.48 11.01
CA ARG A 24 -4.84 4.24 12.27
C ARG A 24 -6.21 4.44 12.93
N ASN A 25 -7.30 4.24 12.18
CA ASN A 25 -8.66 4.36 12.69
C ASN A 25 -9.18 3.07 13.36
N LEU A 26 -8.43 1.96 13.27
CA LEU A 26 -8.83 0.70 13.89
C LEU A 26 -8.61 0.71 15.42
N PRO A 27 -9.35 -0.12 16.17
CA PRO A 27 -9.04 -0.40 17.58
C PRO A 27 -7.58 -0.85 17.77
N LEU A 28 -6.94 -0.42 18.85
CA LEU A 28 -5.51 -0.67 19.11
C LEU A 28 -5.14 -2.17 19.10
N ASN A 29 -6.02 -3.04 19.58
CA ASN A 29 -5.79 -4.48 19.52
C ASN A 29 -5.71 -4.99 18.07
N ILE A 30 -6.58 -4.49 17.18
CA ILE A 30 -6.54 -4.85 15.75
C ILE A 30 -5.31 -4.26 15.08
N GLN A 31 -4.93 -3.03 15.41
CA GLN A 31 -3.68 -2.44 14.91
C GLN A 31 -2.46 -3.30 15.28
N ASN A 32 -2.39 -3.79 16.52
CA ASN A 32 -1.30 -4.66 16.97
C ASN A 32 -1.28 -6.02 16.25
N ASP A 33 -2.45 -6.61 15.98
CA ASP A 33 -2.55 -7.86 15.22
C ASP A 33 -2.07 -7.67 13.77
N ILE A 34 -2.48 -6.57 13.13
CA ILE A 34 -2.04 -6.22 11.77
C ILE A 34 -0.54 -5.92 11.76
N GLN A 35 -0.03 -5.14 12.72
CA GLN A 35 1.40 -4.83 12.82
C GLN A 35 2.23 -6.11 13.01
N SER A 36 1.75 -7.04 13.84
CA SER A 36 2.39 -8.35 14.01
C SER A 36 2.43 -9.13 12.69
N THR A 37 1.38 -9.02 11.89
CA THR A 37 1.30 -9.65 10.55
C THR A 37 2.26 -8.99 9.56
N ILE A 38 2.31 -7.65 9.51
CA ILE A 38 3.26 -6.89 8.69
C ILE A 38 4.70 -7.33 9.00
N THR A 39 5.04 -7.40 10.28
CA THR A 39 6.37 -7.83 10.74
C THR A 39 6.64 -9.31 10.42
N ALA A 40 5.69 -10.20 10.67
CA ALA A 40 5.87 -11.64 10.43
C ALA A 40 6.04 -11.97 8.93
N LEU A 41 5.43 -11.19 8.04
CA LEU A 41 5.52 -11.35 6.59
C LEU A 41 6.67 -10.55 5.96
N GLY A 42 7.38 -9.71 6.72
CA GLY A 42 8.44 -8.87 6.18
C GLY A 42 7.95 -7.88 5.11
N LEU A 43 6.71 -7.39 5.20
CA LEU A 43 6.15 -6.53 4.13
C LEU A 43 6.95 -5.24 3.94
N ASP A 44 7.64 -4.81 5.00
CA ASP A 44 8.51 -3.64 5.00
C ASP A 44 9.87 -3.86 4.34
N ASP A 45 10.22 -5.10 3.98
CA ASP A 45 11.43 -5.38 3.20
C ASP A 45 11.28 -4.87 1.75
N PHE A 46 10.04 -4.63 1.30
CA PHE A 46 9.69 -4.19 -0.06
C PHE A 46 9.41 -2.67 -0.15
N ARG A 47 9.95 -1.86 0.77
CA ARG A 47 9.71 -0.40 0.78
C ARG A 47 10.28 0.28 -0.46
N SER A 48 11.53 -0.05 -0.79
CA SER A 48 12.27 0.56 -1.90
C SER A 48 11.62 0.26 -3.26
N GLU A 49 11.09 -0.94 -3.45
CA GLU A 49 10.39 -1.35 -4.66
C GLU A 49 9.07 -0.57 -4.82
N ARG A 50 8.31 -0.43 -3.74
CA ARG A 50 7.05 0.36 -3.75
C ARG A 50 7.29 1.84 -4.00
N GLU A 51 8.35 2.39 -3.41
CA GLU A 51 8.81 3.75 -3.69
C GLU A 51 9.14 3.90 -5.18
N GLN A 52 9.99 3.01 -5.72
CA GLN A 52 10.37 3.03 -7.12
C GLN A 52 9.17 2.92 -8.08
N ASP A 53 8.21 2.05 -7.78
CA ASP A 53 7.00 1.89 -8.59
C ASP A 53 6.15 3.18 -8.61
N ALA A 54 5.98 3.81 -7.45
CA ALA A 54 5.25 5.08 -7.34
C ALA A 54 5.99 6.22 -8.05
N GLU A 55 7.32 6.30 -7.91
CA GLU A 55 8.14 7.30 -8.59
C GLU A 55 8.06 7.16 -10.11
N ARG A 56 8.24 5.94 -10.65
CA ARG A 56 8.10 5.65 -12.09
C ARG A 56 6.72 6.06 -12.60
N TYR A 57 5.68 5.81 -11.82
CA TYR A 57 4.33 6.25 -12.15
C TYR A 57 4.20 7.77 -12.17
N TRP A 58 4.63 8.47 -11.12
CA TRP A 58 4.53 9.94 -11.06
C TRP A 58 5.40 10.64 -12.11
N GLN A 59 6.50 10.02 -12.54
CA GLN A 59 7.36 10.52 -13.61
C GLN A 59 6.82 10.23 -15.03
N ASN A 60 5.70 9.50 -15.15
CA ASN A 60 5.10 9.03 -16.40
C ASN A 60 5.94 7.98 -17.15
N ASP A 61 6.90 7.35 -16.49
CA ASP A 61 7.57 6.15 -17.01
C ASP A 61 6.57 4.98 -17.04
N TYR A 62 5.67 4.91 -16.05
CA TYR A 62 4.57 3.95 -15.98
C TYR A 62 3.23 4.64 -16.22
N SER A 63 2.39 4.04 -17.07
CA SER A 63 0.95 4.37 -17.09
C SER A 63 0.24 3.75 -15.89
N LEU A 64 -0.92 4.28 -15.49
CA LEU A 64 -1.73 3.66 -14.43
C LEU A 64 -2.07 2.19 -14.74
N LYS A 65 -2.26 1.83 -16.00
CA LYS A 65 -2.48 0.44 -16.43
C LYS A 65 -1.29 -0.47 -16.07
N ILE A 66 -0.06 0.01 -16.27
CA ILE A 66 1.17 -0.73 -15.94
C ILE A 66 1.29 -0.84 -14.41
N LEU A 67 1.09 0.27 -13.69
CA LEU A 67 1.16 0.26 -12.23
C LEU A 67 0.14 -0.72 -11.61
N LYS A 68 -1.10 -0.77 -12.12
CA LYS A 68 -2.11 -1.75 -11.68
C LYS A 68 -1.71 -3.21 -11.93
N MET A 69 -0.90 -3.47 -12.94
CA MET A 69 -0.47 -4.82 -13.31
C MET A 69 0.75 -5.25 -12.49
N GLU A 70 1.74 -4.36 -12.32
CA GLU A 70 3.01 -4.68 -11.68
C GLU A 70 2.98 -4.48 -10.17
N SER A 71 2.27 -3.44 -9.70
CA SER A 71 2.22 -3.05 -8.28
C SER A 71 0.77 -2.71 -7.87
N PRO A 72 -0.14 -3.70 -7.89
CA PRO A 72 -1.57 -3.47 -7.67
C PRO A 72 -1.88 -2.83 -6.31
N PHE A 73 -1.10 -3.16 -5.28
CA PHE A 73 -1.24 -2.55 -3.96
C PHE A 73 -0.86 -1.05 -3.97
N VAL A 74 0.26 -0.68 -4.60
CA VAL A 74 0.65 0.73 -4.76
C VAL A 74 -0.39 1.47 -5.58
N ALA A 75 -0.83 0.91 -6.71
CA ALA A 75 -1.86 1.51 -7.55
C ALA A 75 -3.14 1.83 -6.76
N TYR A 76 -3.64 0.84 -6.00
CA TYR A 76 -4.83 0.99 -5.18
C TYR A 76 -4.67 2.06 -4.11
N GLU A 77 -3.52 2.10 -3.42
CA GLU A 77 -3.27 3.08 -2.38
C GLU A 77 -3.09 4.50 -2.93
N LEU A 78 -2.45 4.67 -4.10
CA LEU A 78 -2.39 5.97 -4.77
C LEU A 78 -3.79 6.46 -5.16
N TYR A 79 -4.66 5.56 -5.64
CA TYR A 79 -6.06 5.89 -5.89
C TYR A 79 -6.81 6.28 -4.61
N ARG A 80 -6.78 5.41 -3.60
CA ARG A 80 -7.51 5.60 -2.33
C ARG A 80 -7.11 6.90 -1.62
N GLN A 81 -5.85 7.30 -1.76
CA GLN A 81 -5.28 8.50 -1.13
C GLN A 81 -5.30 9.76 -2.02
N GLY A 82 -5.88 9.69 -3.23
CA GLY A 82 -5.96 10.85 -4.13
C GLY A 82 -4.59 11.33 -4.61
N ARG A 83 -3.74 10.38 -5.03
CA ARG A 83 -2.35 10.57 -5.48
C ARG A 83 -2.09 10.03 -6.88
N LEU A 84 -3.14 9.75 -7.65
CA LEU A 84 -3.02 9.51 -9.08
C LEU A 84 -2.55 10.78 -9.80
N ASN A 85 -1.89 10.60 -10.94
CA ASN A 85 -1.56 11.70 -11.84
C ASN A 85 -2.87 12.39 -12.31
N PRO A 86 -2.87 13.72 -12.55
CA PRO A 86 -4.10 14.51 -12.74
C PRO A 86 -5.06 14.06 -13.85
N MET A 87 -4.58 13.32 -14.86
CA MET A 87 -5.38 12.88 -16.01
C MET A 87 -5.83 11.42 -15.91
N ASP A 88 -5.37 10.70 -14.88
CA ASP A 88 -5.69 9.30 -14.71
C ASP A 88 -6.99 9.11 -13.90
N THR A 89 -7.78 8.13 -14.34
CA THR A 89 -8.99 7.66 -13.64
C THR A 89 -8.83 6.18 -13.30
N TRP A 90 -9.25 5.79 -12.10
CA TRP A 90 -9.14 4.42 -11.60
C TRP A 90 -9.85 3.38 -12.47
#